data_AF-F8N7R7-F1
#
_entry.id   AF-F8N7R7-F1
#
_cell.length_a   1.000
_cell.length_b   1.000
_cell.length_c   1.000
_cell.angle_alpha   90.00
_cell.angle_beta   90.00
_cell.angle_gamma   90.00
#
_symmetry.space_group_name_H-M   'P 1'
#
loop_
_entity.id
_entity.type
_entity.pdbx_description
1 polymer ?
#
loop_
_entity_poly.entity_id
_entity_poly.type
_entity_poly.pdbx_seq_one_letter_code
_entity_poly.pdbx_strand_id
1 'polypeptide(L)'
;MTDHTDRQHNPFAGEKKPSMLRRSSGNDYHARRMYMITITTANRIPWFGRVVGSTSAPSASKDYPHIELTPLGHAVAHCWYDIHSFHPQIEVILLQMMPDHLHGILFVTEEMSLHLGRAINSFKAGCNKAFRQIILHEDRPAFNKDLNPDNQGRSQLLWSKGYNDRILYQQGQLNRWKNYLHTNPYRLLIKREHPEMFKVQRSLVYGNTSFSAIGNRFLINYPDKKALKCSRSMTPGGIENLRQACLRDAACGTVFISPAISPGEKTIMRALVNGGFPVVFLQENGLTELAKSGGKRFELCAAGRLLILSPWEHHNERQTIKRSQCLELNELAQTLAAL
;
A
#
# COMPACT_ATOMS: atom_id res chain seq x y z
N MET A 1 0.30 39.95 26.68
CA MET A 1 -1.13 40.06 26.28
C MET A 1 -1.17 40.57 24.87
N THR A 2 -1.38 39.68 23.92
CA THR A 2 -1.79 39.81 22.50
C THR A 2 -1.48 38.45 21.87
N ASP A 3 -2.32 37.78 21.12
CA ASP A 3 -3.75 37.89 20.93
C ASP A 3 -4.23 36.46 20.62
N HIS A 4 -5.34 36.09 21.24
CA HIS A 4 -5.89 34.75 21.31
C HIS A 4 -6.97 34.59 20.23
N THR A 5 -6.71 34.95 18.98
CA THR A 5 -7.79 35.01 17.97
C THR A 5 -7.30 34.69 16.55
N ASP A 6 -7.17 33.39 16.21
CA ASP A 6 -7.61 32.89 14.90
C ASP A 6 -7.79 31.35 14.86
N ARG A 7 -8.61 30.81 15.77
CA ARG A 7 -9.01 29.39 15.76
C ARG A 7 -10.41 29.15 15.19
N GLN A 8 -11.06 30.17 14.62
CA GLN A 8 -12.44 30.07 14.14
C GLN A 8 -12.59 29.51 12.72
N HIS A 9 -11.50 29.27 11.98
CA HIS A 9 -11.55 28.63 10.66
C HIS A 9 -10.52 27.50 10.54
N ASN A 10 -10.54 26.53 11.46
CA ASN A 10 -9.85 25.26 11.18
C ASN A 10 -10.79 24.35 10.35
N PRO A 11 -10.62 24.21 9.03
CA PRO A 11 -11.45 23.33 8.20
C PRO A 11 -11.31 21.84 8.55
N PHE A 12 -10.43 21.51 9.50
CA PHE A 12 -10.19 20.19 10.04
C PHE A 12 -10.74 20.00 11.47
N ALA A 13 -11.53 20.94 11.99
CA ALA A 13 -12.27 20.76 13.24
C ALA A 13 -13.42 19.75 13.07
N GLY A 14 -13.47 18.72 13.91
CA GLY A 14 -14.48 17.65 13.88
C GLY A 14 -13.91 16.24 13.76
N GLU A 15 -14.81 15.25 13.64
CA GLU A 15 -14.43 13.84 13.51
C GLU A 15 -13.64 13.59 12.22
N LYS A 16 -12.41 13.09 12.36
CA LYS A 16 -11.49 12.89 11.23
C LYS A 16 -11.90 11.64 10.44
N LYS A 17 -12.70 11.82 9.39
CA LYS A 17 -12.95 10.75 8.40
C LYS A 17 -11.69 10.53 7.54
N PRO A 18 -11.03 9.35 7.56
CA PRO A 18 -9.89 9.08 6.69
C PRO A 18 -10.30 9.11 5.23
N SER A 19 -9.54 9.81 4.38
CA SER A 19 -9.77 9.80 2.93
C SER A 19 -8.46 9.94 2.18
N MET A 20 -8.17 8.97 1.32
CA MET A 20 -7.01 8.99 0.42
C MET A 20 -7.20 9.92 -0.79
N LEU A 21 -8.36 10.57 -0.92
CA LEU A 21 -8.68 11.46 -2.04
C LEU A 21 -8.46 12.94 -1.72
N ARG A 22 -8.14 13.28 -0.47
CA ARG A 22 -7.79 14.66 -0.09
C ARG A 22 -6.46 15.05 -0.73
N ARG A 23 -6.36 16.29 -1.18
CA ARG A 23 -5.10 16.89 -1.62
C ARG A 23 -4.27 17.30 -0.40
N SER A 24 -2.94 17.32 -0.56
CA SER A 24 -2.05 17.73 0.52
C SER A 24 -2.21 19.23 0.79
N SER A 25 -2.63 19.60 2.00
CA SER A 25 -2.71 20.98 2.44
C SER A 25 -1.30 21.58 2.47
N GLY A 26 -1.02 22.53 1.58
CA GLY A 26 0.31 23.15 1.44
C GLY A 26 1.13 22.66 0.24
N ASN A 27 0.63 21.72 -0.56
CA ASN A 27 1.22 21.46 -1.87
C ASN A 27 0.59 22.35 -2.93
N ASP A 28 1.41 23.11 -3.65
CA ASP A 28 1.00 23.75 -4.89
C ASP A 28 1.00 22.72 -6.03
N TYR A 29 -0.13 22.61 -6.72
CA TYR A 29 -0.36 21.68 -7.84
C TYR A 29 -0.22 22.34 -9.21
N HIS A 30 0.26 23.59 -9.24
CA HIS A 30 0.71 24.28 -10.45
C HIS A 30 2.22 24.17 -10.62
N ALA A 31 2.98 24.20 -9.53
CA ALA A 31 4.43 24.17 -9.55
C ALA A 31 5.06 22.87 -10.08
N ARG A 32 6.31 23.00 -10.53
CA ARG A 32 7.19 21.90 -10.92
C ARG A 32 7.30 20.84 -9.82
N ARG A 33 6.77 19.64 -10.06
CA ARG A 33 6.71 18.55 -9.08
C ARG A 33 6.41 17.20 -9.73
N MET A 34 6.85 16.11 -9.10
CA MET A 34 6.46 14.75 -9.50
C MET A 34 5.38 14.18 -8.59
N TYR A 35 4.43 13.48 -9.20
CA TYR A 35 3.28 12.88 -8.54
C TYR A 35 3.13 11.41 -8.93
N MET A 36 2.88 10.55 -7.94
CA MET A 36 2.35 9.21 -8.17
C MET A 36 0.83 9.27 -8.06
N ILE A 37 0.15 9.02 -9.16
CA ILE A 37 -1.30 9.11 -9.29
C ILE A 37 -1.91 7.71 -9.27
N THR A 38 -3.02 7.54 -8.58
CA THR A 38 -3.85 6.33 -8.63
C THR A 38 -5.29 6.70 -8.95
N ILE A 39 -5.84 6.12 -10.01
CA ILE A 39 -7.24 6.36 -10.45
C ILE A 39 -7.95 5.03 -10.58
N THR A 40 -9.13 4.91 -9.99
CA THR A 40 -9.88 3.65 -9.87
C THR A 40 -11.18 3.73 -10.66
N THR A 41 -11.59 2.63 -11.28
CA THR A 41 -12.90 2.54 -11.94
C THR A 41 -14.03 2.73 -10.94
N ALA A 42 -15.21 3.11 -11.42
CA ALA A 42 -16.41 3.12 -10.60
C ALA A 42 -16.69 1.70 -10.09
N ASN A 43 -16.97 1.56 -8.79
CA ASN A 43 -17.23 0.28 -8.13
C ASN A 43 -16.12 -0.79 -8.28
N ARG A 44 -14.89 -0.39 -8.64
CA ARG A 44 -13.74 -1.30 -8.82
C ARG A 44 -14.00 -2.41 -9.85
N ILE A 45 -14.84 -2.14 -10.86
CA ILE A 45 -15.13 -3.09 -11.93
C ILE A 45 -13.86 -3.26 -12.79
N PRO A 46 -13.42 -4.50 -13.09
CA PRO A 46 -12.14 -4.79 -13.73
C PRO A 46 -12.19 -4.61 -15.27
N TRP A 47 -12.47 -3.39 -15.72
CA TRP A 47 -12.67 -3.07 -17.13
C TRP A 47 -11.41 -3.13 -18.00
N PHE A 48 -10.22 -3.00 -17.42
CA PHE A 48 -8.99 -2.74 -18.17
C PHE A 48 -8.23 -3.99 -18.59
N GLY A 49 -8.50 -5.15 -18.01
CA GLY A 49 -7.73 -6.34 -18.31
C GLY A 49 -7.70 -7.36 -17.19
N ARG A 50 -6.83 -8.36 -17.36
CA ARG A 50 -6.55 -9.39 -16.37
C ARG A 50 -5.04 -9.50 -16.17
N VAL A 51 -4.63 -9.78 -14.93
CA VAL A 51 -3.25 -10.15 -14.65
C VAL A 51 -3.06 -11.63 -14.98
N VAL A 52 -2.04 -11.93 -15.77
CA VAL A 52 -1.63 -13.27 -16.22
C VAL A 52 -0.14 -13.50 -15.90
N GLY A 53 0.39 -14.66 -16.27
CA GLY A 53 1.77 -15.07 -16.01
C GLY A 53 1.88 -16.02 -14.81
N SER A 54 3.11 -16.26 -14.34
CA SER A 54 3.43 -17.15 -13.23
C SER A 54 4.27 -16.44 -12.17
N THR A 55 3.93 -16.64 -10.90
CA THR A 55 4.69 -16.08 -9.76
C THR A 55 6.06 -16.74 -9.56
N SER A 56 6.30 -17.91 -10.17
CA SER A 56 7.61 -18.58 -10.19
C SER A 56 8.49 -18.16 -11.37
N ALA A 57 7.96 -17.41 -12.34
CA ALA A 57 8.72 -17.02 -13.53
C ALA A 57 9.80 -15.97 -13.18
N PRO A 58 11.00 -16.03 -13.80
CA PRO A 58 12.03 -15.01 -13.62
C PRO A 58 11.52 -13.62 -14.04
N SER A 59 11.94 -12.56 -13.35
CA SER A 59 11.45 -11.19 -13.58
C SER A 59 11.70 -10.63 -14.98
N ALA A 60 12.69 -11.16 -15.70
CA ALA A 60 13.01 -10.77 -17.07
C ALA A 60 12.25 -11.58 -18.14
N SER A 61 11.49 -12.60 -17.74
CA SER A 61 10.76 -13.46 -18.67
C SER A 61 9.40 -12.87 -19.08
N LYS A 62 8.90 -13.26 -20.24
CA LYS A 62 7.54 -12.88 -20.70
C LYS A 62 6.44 -13.44 -19.80
N ASP A 63 6.72 -14.55 -19.12
CA ASP A 63 5.78 -15.18 -18.19
C ASP A 63 5.78 -14.52 -16.81
N TYR A 64 6.67 -13.54 -16.55
CA TYR A 64 6.59 -12.77 -15.31
C TYR A 64 5.23 -12.06 -15.23
N PRO A 65 4.59 -11.98 -14.04
CA PRO A 65 3.23 -11.51 -13.98
C PRO A 65 3.06 -10.10 -14.53
N HIS A 66 2.10 -9.97 -15.44
CA HIS A 66 1.83 -8.74 -16.17
C HIS A 66 0.33 -8.64 -16.48
N ILE A 67 -0.10 -7.49 -16.97
CA ILE A 67 -1.51 -7.28 -17.36
C ILE A 67 -1.66 -7.49 -18.87
N GLU A 68 -2.64 -8.32 -19.25
CA GLU A 68 -3.21 -8.35 -20.59
C GLU A 68 -4.37 -7.35 -20.62
N LEU A 69 -4.27 -6.34 -21.49
CA LEU A 69 -5.27 -5.27 -21.57
C LEU A 69 -6.46 -5.66 -22.45
N THR A 70 -7.65 -5.19 -22.07
CA THR A 70 -8.82 -5.16 -22.95
C THR A 70 -8.67 -4.04 -23.99
N PRO A 71 -9.51 -3.99 -25.04
CA PRO A 71 -9.55 -2.84 -25.95
C PRO A 71 -9.72 -1.49 -25.23
N LEU A 72 -10.57 -1.46 -24.18
CA LEU A 72 -10.72 -0.28 -23.34
C LEU A 72 -9.46 0.02 -22.52
N GLY A 73 -8.80 -1.01 -21.97
CA GLY A 73 -7.51 -0.86 -21.28
C GLY A 73 -6.45 -0.22 -22.16
N HIS A 74 -6.36 -0.63 -23.43
CA HIS A 74 -5.48 0.00 -24.42
C HIS A 74 -5.86 1.46 -24.69
N ALA A 75 -7.15 1.76 -24.86
CA ALA A 75 -7.61 3.14 -25.08
C ALA A 75 -7.27 4.06 -23.90
N VAL A 76 -7.45 3.58 -22.65
CA VAL A 76 -7.09 4.32 -21.44
C VAL A 76 -5.59 4.54 -21.34
N ALA A 77 -4.78 3.51 -21.65
CA ALA A 77 -3.32 3.66 -21.67
C ALA A 77 -2.87 4.68 -22.72
N HIS A 78 -3.47 4.66 -23.91
CA HIS A 78 -3.21 5.66 -24.95
C HIS A 78 -3.53 7.07 -24.45
N CYS A 79 -4.73 7.31 -23.89
CA CYS A 79 -5.08 8.60 -23.31
C CYS A 79 -4.09 9.06 -22.23
N TRP A 80 -3.48 8.14 -21.48
CA TRP A 80 -2.51 8.48 -20.44
C TRP A 80 -1.21 8.99 -21.03
N TYR A 81 -0.67 8.31 -22.04
CA TYR A 81 0.55 8.77 -22.73
C TYR A 81 0.32 10.04 -23.55
N ASP A 82 -0.91 10.27 -24.02
CA ASP A 82 -1.30 11.45 -24.79
C ASP A 82 -1.53 12.71 -23.92
N ILE A 83 -1.39 12.60 -22.59
CA ILE A 83 -1.52 13.76 -21.68
C ILE A 83 -0.58 14.89 -22.09
N HIS A 84 0.66 14.57 -22.49
CA HIS A 84 1.67 15.55 -22.88
C HIS A 84 1.22 16.39 -24.10
N SER A 85 0.51 15.79 -25.06
CA SER A 85 0.01 16.46 -26.26
C SER A 85 -0.98 17.60 -25.95
N PHE A 86 -1.75 17.48 -24.86
CA PHE A 86 -2.70 18.50 -24.40
C PHE A 86 -2.15 19.40 -23.29
N HIS A 87 -1.18 18.89 -22.54
CA HIS A 87 -0.54 19.56 -21.42
C HIS A 87 0.97 19.38 -21.49
N PRO A 88 1.69 20.17 -22.33
CA PRO A 88 3.12 19.98 -22.60
C PRO A 88 4.02 20.05 -21.38
N GLN A 89 3.59 20.73 -20.31
CA GLN A 89 4.31 20.79 -19.03
C GLN A 89 4.25 19.48 -18.23
N ILE A 90 3.48 18.49 -18.68
CA ILE A 90 3.35 17.19 -18.03
C ILE A 90 4.08 16.13 -18.84
N GLU A 91 5.12 15.56 -18.26
CA GLU A 91 5.77 14.35 -18.75
C GLU A 91 5.20 13.10 -18.07
N VAL A 92 4.98 12.06 -18.86
CA VAL A 92 4.59 10.74 -18.36
C VAL A 92 5.85 9.92 -18.10
N ILE A 93 6.13 9.64 -16.83
CA ILE A 93 7.31 8.87 -16.44
C ILE A 93 7.03 7.38 -16.44
N LEU A 94 5.84 6.97 -16.00
CA LEU A 94 5.45 5.56 -15.93
C LEU A 94 3.93 5.40 -15.90
N LEU A 95 3.45 4.30 -16.48
CA LEU A 95 2.08 3.80 -16.31
C LEU A 95 2.13 2.32 -15.94
N GLN A 96 1.40 1.94 -14.90
CA GLN A 96 1.09 0.57 -14.57
C GLN A 96 -0.44 0.42 -14.54
N MET A 97 -0.98 -0.25 -15.54
CA MET A 97 -2.39 -0.63 -15.58
C MET A 97 -2.63 -1.83 -14.64
N MET A 98 -3.77 -1.81 -13.96
CA MET A 98 -4.32 -2.92 -13.18
C MET A 98 -5.75 -3.18 -13.68
N PRO A 99 -6.38 -4.34 -13.37
CA PRO A 99 -7.70 -4.67 -13.91
C PRO A 99 -8.77 -3.57 -13.72
N ASP A 100 -8.82 -2.95 -12.55
CA ASP A 100 -9.85 -2.00 -12.10
C ASP A 100 -9.31 -0.60 -11.75
N HIS A 101 -8.01 -0.36 -11.98
CA HIS A 101 -7.38 0.92 -11.66
C HIS A 101 -6.07 1.09 -12.42
N LEU A 102 -5.52 2.28 -12.39
CA LEU A 102 -4.17 2.55 -12.87
C LEU A 102 -3.34 3.23 -11.79
N HIS A 103 -2.03 3.03 -11.89
CA HIS A 103 -1.02 3.81 -11.21
C HIS A 103 -0.14 4.47 -12.25
N GLY A 104 0.11 5.76 -12.12
CA GLY A 104 1.03 6.46 -13.01
C GLY A 104 1.94 7.40 -12.26
N ILE A 105 3.07 7.74 -12.86
CA ILE A 105 3.98 8.76 -12.38
C ILE A 105 4.00 9.87 -13.42
N LEU A 106 3.59 11.06 -12.99
CA LEU A 106 3.63 12.28 -13.80
C LEU A 106 4.68 13.22 -13.25
N PHE A 107 5.37 13.92 -14.15
CA PHE A 107 6.27 14.99 -13.81
C PHE A 107 5.77 16.29 -14.43
N VAL A 108 5.34 17.21 -13.57
CA VAL A 108 5.10 18.60 -13.95
C VAL A 108 6.48 19.25 -14.04
N THR A 109 6.95 19.51 -15.27
CA THR A 109 8.34 19.91 -15.58
C THR A 109 8.61 21.39 -15.28
N GLU A 110 7.57 22.22 -15.36
CA GLU A 110 7.57 23.65 -15.12
C GLU A 110 6.21 24.11 -14.58
N GLU A 111 6.09 25.37 -14.16
CA GLU A 111 4.84 25.89 -13.62
C GLU A 111 3.70 25.88 -14.66
N MET A 112 2.54 25.35 -14.25
CA MET A 112 1.36 25.25 -15.10
C MET A 112 0.37 26.37 -14.82
N SER A 113 -0.22 26.93 -15.88
CA SER A 113 -1.35 27.87 -15.76
C SER A 113 -2.62 27.25 -15.16
N LEU A 114 -2.73 25.92 -15.19
CA LEU A 114 -3.88 25.16 -14.72
C LEU A 114 -3.46 24.09 -13.70
N HIS A 115 -4.27 23.96 -12.65
CA HIS A 115 -4.05 23.00 -11.57
C HIS A 115 -3.97 21.56 -12.12
N LEU A 116 -3.02 20.73 -11.68
CA LEU A 116 -2.86 19.33 -12.14
C LEU A 116 -4.18 18.53 -12.19
N GLY A 117 -5.04 18.71 -11.18
CA GLY A 117 -6.36 18.08 -11.13
C GLY A 117 -7.27 18.38 -12.34
N ARG A 118 -7.12 19.54 -13.01
CA ARG A 118 -7.83 19.85 -14.27
C ARG A 118 -7.29 19.00 -15.42
N ALA A 119 -5.98 18.86 -15.55
CA ALA A 119 -5.37 17.97 -16.55
C ALA A 119 -5.81 16.51 -16.36
N ILE A 120 -5.84 16.03 -15.11
CA ILE A 120 -6.36 14.69 -14.79
C ILE A 120 -7.85 14.55 -15.16
N ASN A 121 -8.66 15.60 -14.98
CA ASN A 121 -10.06 15.56 -15.40
C ASN A 121 -10.21 15.48 -16.93
N SER A 122 -9.38 16.20 -17.69
CA SER A 122 -9.34 16.09 -19.16
C SER A 122 -9.00 14.67 -19.61
N PHE A 123 -7.97 14.06 -19.00
CA PHE A 123 -7.64 12.64 -19.20
C PHE A 123 -8.85 11.72 -18.93
N LYS A 124 -9.51 11.89 -17.78
CA LYS A 124 -10.70 11.10 -17.41
C LYS A 124 -11.85 11.28 -18.40
N ALA A 125 -12.02 12.48 -18.95
CA ALA A 125 -13.04 12.77 -19.96
C ALA A 125 -12.77 12.03 -21.28
N GLY A 126 -11.52 12.05 -21.77
CA GLY A 126 -11.11 11.26 -22.94
C GLY A 126 -11.35 9.76 -22.74
N CYS A 127 -11.02 9.22 -21.57
CA CYS A 127 -11.29 7.82 -21.23
C CYS A 127 -12.79 7.50 -21.19
N ASN A 128 -13.63 8.41 -20.67
CA ASN A 128 -15.08 8.22 -20.67
C ASN A 128 -15.67 8.22 -22.09
N LYS A 129 -15.08 8.98 -23.03
CA LYS A 129 -15.45 8.90 -24.45
C LYS A 129 -15.18 7.51 -25.01
N ALA A 130 -13.97 6.98 -24.79
CA ALA A 130 -13.63 5.61 -25.20
C ALA A 130 -14.53 4.56 -24.53
N PHE A 131 -14.84 4.73 -23.24
CA PHE A 131 -15.75 3.84 -22.51
C PHE A 131 -17.14 3.78 -23.13
N ARG A 132 -17.72 4.94 -23.48
CA ARG A 132 -19.03 4.99 -24.17
C ARG A 132 -19.01 4.26 -25.49
N GLN A 133 -17.98 4.49 -26.31
CA GLN A 133 -17.88 3.90 -27.64
C GLN A 133 -17.67 2.39 -27.59
N ILE A 134 -16.77 1.93 -26.71
CA ILE A 134 -16.33 0.52 -26.66
C ILE A 134 -17.28 -0.36 -25.85
N ILE A 135 -17.80 0.15 -24.72
CA ILE A 135 -18.58 -0.65 -23.76
C ILE A 135 -20.08 -0.36 -23.84
N LEU A 136 -20.46 0.92 -23.96
CA LEU A 136 -21.88 1.29 -23.99
C LEU A 136 -22.45 1.35 -25.41
N HIS A 137 -21.59 1.33 -26.44
CA HIS A 137 -21.94 1.55 -27.84
C HIS A 137 -22.75 2.84 -28.06
N GLU A 138 -22.36 3.92 -27.37
CA GLU A 138 -22.98 5.24 -27.43
C GLU A 138 -22.03 6.28 -28.05
N ASP A 139 -22.53 7.06 -29.03
CA ASP A 139 -21.75 8.11 -29.70
C ASP A 139 -21.93 9.53 -29.11
N ARG A 140 -22.91 9.74 -28.20
CA ARG A 140 -23.23 11.07 -27.66
C ARG A 140 -22.57 11.34 -26.30
N PRO A 141 -22.10 12.58 -26.02
CA PRO A 141 -21.65 12.96 -24.69
C PRO A 141 -22.83 12.98 -23.71
N ALA A 142 -22.68 12.41 -22.50
CA ALA A 142 -23.72 12.59 -21.47
C ALA A 142 -23.72 14.04 -21.02
N PHE A 143 -24.74 14.76 -21.46
CA PHE A 143 -25.25 15.91 -20.74
C PHE A 143 -26.55 15.47 -20.08
N ASN A 144 -26.55 15.32 -18.76
CA ASN A 144 -27.72 15.73 -18.00
C ASN A 144 -27.39 15.95 -16.52
N LYS A 145 -27.61 17.19 -16.05
CA LYS A 145 -27.51 17.59 -14.65
C LYS A 145 -28.73 17.14 -13.82
N ASP A 146 -29.77 16.61 -14.45
CA ASP A 146 -31.08 16.36 -13.81
C ASP A 146 -31.43 14.86 -13.65
N LEU A 147 -30.44 13.97 -13.51
CA LEU A 147 -30.72 12.55 -13.28
C LEU A 147 -30.90 12.23 -11.80
N ASN A 148 -32.18 12.14 -11.43
CA ASN A 148 -32.70 11.66 -10.15
C ASN A 148 -32.09 10.26 -9.81
N PRO A 149 -31.55 10.04 -8.59
CA PRO A 149 -30.88 8.80 -8.18
C PRO A 149 -31.67 7.48 -8.31
N ASP A 150 -33.00 7.54 -8.41
CA ASP A 150 -33.87 6.36 -8.30
C ASP A 150 -34.15 5.65 -9.63
N ASN A 151 -33.74 6.22 -10.77
CA ASN A 151 -33.83 5.52 -12.05
C ASN A 151 -32.55 4.70 -12.31
N GLN A 152 -32.71 3.39 -12.48
CA GLN A 152 -31.70 2.39 -12.87
C GLN A 152 -31.13 2.60 -14.29
N GLY A 153 -30.97 3.85 -14.72
CA GLY A 153 -30.44 4.26 -16.01
C GLY A 153 -29.50 5.45 -15.83
N ARG A 154 -28.41 5.27 -15.07
CA ARG A 154 -27.33 6.26 -15.01
C ARG A 154 -26.35 5.96 -16.14
N SER A 155 -26.06 6.98 -16.95
CA SER A 155 -24.85 7.06 -17.79
C SER A 155 -23.67 6.52 -16.99
N GLN A 156 -23.25 5.28 -17.25
CA GLN A 156 -22.21 4.62 -16.47
C GLN A 156 -20.91 5.42 -16.63
N LEU A 157 -20.36 5.92 -15.52
CA LEU A 157 -19.06 6.58 -15.53
C LEU A 157 -17.98 5.51 -15.38
N LEU A 158 -16.92 5.60 -16.18
CA LEU A 158 -15.79 4.68 -16.07
C LEU A 158 -15.11 4.77 -14.70
N TRP A 159 -15.02 5.99 -14.15
CA TRP A 159 -14.18 6.30 -13.00
C TRP A 159 -14.97 6.57 -11.71
N SER A 160 -14.38 6.18 -10.59
CA SER A 160 -14.76 6.71 -9.28
C SER A 160 -14.49 8.22 -9.18
N LYS A 161 -15.16 8.88 -8.23
CA LYS A 161 -14.93 10.30 -7.93
C LYS A 161 -13.49 10.54 -7.46
N GLY A 162 -12.84 11.57 -8.00
CA GLY A 162 -11.48 11.97 -7.62
C GLY A 162 -10.37 11.04 -8.14
N TYR A 163 -9.19 11.16 -7.51
CA TYR A 163 -8.00 10.32 -7.67
C TYR A 163 -7.15 10.41 -6.40
N ASN A 164 -6.28 9.44 -6.13
CA ASN A 164 -5.25 9.55 -5.09
C ASN A 164 -3.95 10.07 -5.71
N ASP A 165 -3.24 10.95 -5.00
CA ASP A 165 -1.89 11.37 -5.36
C ASP A 165 -0.92 11.14 -4.18
N ARG A 166 0.37 11.02 -4.52
CA ARG A 166 1.49 11.17 -3.61
C ARG A 166 2.52 12.06 -4.26
N ILE A 167 3.17 12.89 -3.45
CA ILE A 167 4.15 13.88 -3.92
C ILE A 167 5.56 13.35 -3.66
N LEU A 168 6.45 13.54 -4.64
CA LEU A 168 7.85 13.16 -4.53
C LEU A 168 8.62 14.24 -3.76
N TYR A 169 9.26 13.86 -2.66
CA TYR A 169 10.05 14.75 -1.81
C TYR A 169 11.49 14.28 -1.60
N GLN A 170 11.74 12.97 -1.63
CA GLN A 170 13.01 12.40 -1.18
C GLN A 170 13.85 11.85 -2.34
N GLN A 171 15.17 11.93 -2.20
CA GLN A 171 16.10 11.27 -3.10
C GLN A 171 15.88 9.75 -3.11
N GLY A 172 15.97 9.15 -4.30
CA GLY A 172 15.72 7.72 -4.52
C GLY A 172 14.27 7.27 -4.38
N GLN A 173 13.33 8.16 -4.00
CA GLN A 173 11.90 7.83 -3.89
C GLN A 173 11.31 7.44 -5.26
N LEU A 174 11.79 8.06 -6.34
CA LEU A 174 11.30 7.78 -7.70
C LEU A 174 11.61 6.33 -8.10
N ASN A 175 12.84 5.87 -7.87
CA ASN A 175 13.22 4.48 -8.17
C ASN A 175 12.40 3.50 -7.32
N ARG A 176 12.14 3.83 -6.04
CA ARG A 176 11.24 3.02 -5.20
C ARG A 176 9.82 2.97 -5.75
N TRP A 177 9.29 4.08 -6.27
CA TRP A 177 7.97 4.10 -6.91
C TRP A 177 7.94 3.27 -8.19
N LYS A 178 8.94 3.39 -9.07
CA LYS A 178 9.05 2.59 -10.29
C LYS A 178 9.05 1.09 -9.95
N ASN A 179 9.92 0.66 -9.04
CA ASN A 179 9.97 -0.73 -8.59
C ASN A 179 8.66 -1.20 -7.94
N TYR A 180 8.04 -0.32 -7.15
CA TYR A 180 6.74 -0.62 -6.54
C TYR A 180 5.65 -0.80 -7.60
N LEU A 181 5.58 0.05 -8.63
CA LEU A 181 4.58 -0.07 -9.70
C LEU A 181 4.81 -1.33 -10.53
N HIS A 182 6.03 -1.62 -10.99
CA HIS A 182 6.35 -2.81 -11.78
C HIS A 182 6.00 -4.13 -11.07
N THR A 183 6.10 -4.17 -9.73
CA THR A 183 5.77 -5.36 -8.95
C THR A 183 4.28 -5.51 -8.64
N ASN A 184 3.41 -4.56 -9.03
CA ASN A 184 1.98 -4.62 -8.72
C ASN A 184 1.27 -5.85 -9.31
N PRO A 185 1.43 -6.21 -10.59
CA PRO A 185 0.80 -7.40 -11.15
C PRO A 185 1.21 -8.67 -10.40
N TYR A 186 2.51 -8.86 -10.16
CA TYR A 186 3.04 -9.97 -9.35
C TYR A 186 2.40 -10.04 -7.96
N ARG A 187 2.32 -8.91 -7.25
CA ARG A 187 1.68 -8.85 -5.93
C ARG A 187 0.18 -9.13 -5.98
N LEU A 188 -0.51 -8.81 -7.08
CA LEU A 188 -1.92 -9.15 -7.25
C LEU A 188 -2.10 -10.66 -7.48
N LEU A 189 -1.26 -11.27 -8.32
CA LEU A 189 -1.33 -12.70 -8.62
C LEU A 189 -1.06 -13.55 -7.36
N ILE A 190 -0.02 -13.23 -6.59
CA ILE A 190 0.26 -13.90 -5.31
C ILE A 190 -0.91 -13.80 -4.32
N LYS A 191 -1.59 -12.66 -4.25
CA LYS A 191 -2.76 -12.51 -3.38
C LYS A 191 -3.95 -13.37 -3.82
N ARG A 192 -4.03 -13.70 -5.12
CA ARG A 192 -5.05 -14.58 -5.68
C ARG A 192 -4.70 -16.05 -5.46
N GLU A 193 -3.41 -16.40 -5.54
CA GLU A 193 -2.90 -17.76 -5.29
C GLU A 193 -2.95 -18.14 -3.81
N HIS A 194 -2.64 -17.20 -2.91
CA HIS A 194 -2.56 -17.43 -1.46
C HIS A 194 -3.44 -16.46 -0.65
N PRO A 195 -4.75 -16.38 -0.91
CA PRO A 195 -5.63 -15.40 -0.27
C PRO A 195 -5.66 -15.52 1.27
N GLU A 196 -5.49 -16.73 1.80
CA GLU A 196 -5.41 -17.03 3.23
C GLU A 196 -4.21 -16.36 3.92
N MET A 197 -3.09 -16.17 3.22
CA MET A 197 -1.90 -15.51 3.76
C MET A 197 -2.09 -13.98 3.87
N PHE A 198 -3.04 -13.40 3.11
CA PHE A 198 -3.24 -11.95 3.02
C PHE A 198 -4.58 -11.47 3.56
N LYS A 199 -5.36 -12.35 4.19
CA LYS A 199 -6.58 -12.00 4.91
C LYS A 199 -6.30 -11.88 6.41
N VAL A 200 -6.91 -10.88 7.03
CA VAL A 200 -6.84 -10.75 8.48
C VAL A 200 -7.72 -11.82 9.11
N GLN A 201 -7.10 -12.63 9.96
CA GLN A 201 -7.75 -13.59 10.83
C GLN A 201 -7.98 -12.93 12.19
N ARG A 202 -9.17 -13.14 12.78
CA ARG A 202 -9.53 -12.60 14.10
C ARG A 202 -9.61 -13.73 15.11
N SER A 203 -9.54 -13.37 16.39
CA SER A 203 -9.82 -14.27 17.51
C SER A 203 -8.93 -15.52 17.55
N LEU A 204 -7.66 -15.41 17.12
CA LEU A 204 -6.69 -16.47 17.28
C LEU A 204 -6.18 -16.48 18.72
N VAL A 205 -6.38 -17.58 19.44
CA VAL A 205 -5.96 -17.69 20.83
C VAL A 205 -4.63 -18.42 20.91
N TYR A 206 -3.62 -17.78 21.50
CA TYR A 206 -2.33 -18.37 21.84
C TYR A 206 -2.05 -18.13 23.32
N GLY A 207 -1.90 -19.20 24.10
CA GLY A 207 -1.94 -19.11 25.55
C GLY A 207 -3.27 -18.51 26.02
N ASN A 208 -3.20 -17.43 26.79
CA ASN A 208 -4.38 -16.74 27.34
C ASN A 208 -4.73 -15.44 26.58
N THR A 209 -4.11 -15.19 25.42
CA THR A 209 -4.25 -13.94 24.68
C THR A 209 -4.88 -14.18 23.32
N SER A 210 -5.85 -13.33 22.98
CA SER A 210 -6.49 -13.30 21.66
C SER A 210 -5.74 -12.34 20.74
N PHE A 211 -5.54 -12.75 19.48
CA PHE A 211 -4.82 -11.98 18.48
C PHE A 211 -5.64 -11.84 17.20
N SER A 212 -5.51 -10.68 16.57
CA SER A 212 -5.70 -10.55 15.13
C SER A 212 -4.39 -10.88 14.42
N ALA A 213 -4.45 -11.58 13.29
CA ALA A 213 -3.28 -12.04 12.57
C ALA A 213 -3.36 -11.85 11.06
N ILE A 214 -2.21 -11.73 10.41
CA ILE A 214 -2.05 -11.85 8.96
C ILE A 214 -0.74 -12.59 8.65
N GLY A 215 -0.77 -13.48 7.66
CA GLY A 215 0.36 -14.33 7.28
C GLY A 215 0.27 -15.77 7.79
N ASN A 216 1.41 -16.46 7.83
CA ASN A 216 1.48 -17.88 8.13
C ASN A 216 1.39 -18.16 9.64
N ARG A 217 0.20 -18.59 10.09
CA ARG A 217 -0.03 -18.92 11.51
C ARG A 217 0.82 -20.07 12.03
N PHE A 218 1.25 -20.98 11.16
CA PHE A 218 2.04 -22.15 11.57
C PHE A 218 3.42 -21.78 12.11
N LEU A 219 3.90 -20.56 11.84
CA LEU A 219 5.16 -20.06 12.41
C LEU A 219 5.14 -20.00 13.94
N ILE A 220 3.96 -19.91 14.57
CA ILE A 220 3.85 -19.91 16.04
C ILE A 220 4.01 -21.31 16.64
N ASN A 221 3.74 -22.35 15.86
CA ASN A 221 3.88 -23.74 16.27
C ASN A 221 5.20 -24.35 15.78
N TYR A 222 6.06 -23.55 15.15
CA TYR A 222 7.37 -24.01 14.71
C TYR A 222 8.21 -24.42 15.94
N PRO A 223 8.98 -25.52 15.92
CA PRO A 223 9.68 -25.97 17.11
C PRO A 223 10.78 -25.00 17.56
N ASP A 224 11.60 -24.52 16.62
CA ASP A 224 12.70 -23.60 16.92
C ASP A 224 12.26 -22.15 16.79
N LYS A 225 11.83 -21.55 17.91
CA LYS A 225 11.44 -20.14 17.98
C LYS A 225 12.22 -19.41 19.07
N LYS A 226 12.55 -18.15 18.84
CA LYS A 226 13.23 -17.30 19.82
C LYS A 226 12.61 -15.92 19.89
N ALA A 227 12.35 -15.44 21.11
CA ALA A 227 11.98 -14.06 21.35
C ALA A 227 13.22 -13.16 21.19
N LEU A 228 13.16 -12.18 20.30
CA LEU A 228 14.21 -11.18 20.14
C LEU A 228 13.86 -9.94 20.97
N LYS A 229 14.71 -9.66 21.95
CA LYS A 229 14.66 -8.50 22.83
C LYS A 229 16.03 -7.85 22.89
N CYS A 230 16.09 -6.54 22.68
CA CYS A 230 17.32 -5.78 22.88
C CYS A 230 17.17 -4.83 24.06
N SER A 231 18.10 -4.91 25.02
CA SER A 231 18.22 -3.90 26.08
C SER A 231 18.49 -2.52 25.48
N ARG A 232 17.95 -1.48 26.11
CA ARG A 232 18.24 -0.07 25.77
C ARG A 232 19.69 0.33 26.02
N SER A 233 20.37 -0.36 26.94
CA SER A 233 21.78 -0.11 27.29
C SER A 233 22.77 -0.85 26.38
N MET A 234 22.30 -1.61 25.39
CA MET A 234 23.16 -2.41 24.55
C MET A 234 24.03 -1.52 23.65
N THR A 235 25.33 -1.80 23.63
CA THR A 235 26.27 -1.07 22.77
C THR A 235 26.04 -1.41 21.30
N PRO A 236 26.45 -0.53 20.36
CA PRO A 236 26.38 -0.83 18.93
C PRO A 236 27.07 -2.16 18.55
N GLY A 237 28.24 -2.46 19.14
CA GLY A 237 28.92 -3.73 18.94
C GLY A 237 28.15 -4.93 19.50
N GLY A 238 27.48 -4.78 20.64
CA GLY A 238 26.58 -5.80 21.18
C GLY A 238 25.38 -6.09 20.27
N ILE A 239 24.78 -5.04 19.70
CA ILE A 239 23.67 -5.18 18.73
C ILE A 239 24.15 -5.91 17.49
N GLU A 240 25.35 -5.59 16.98
CA GLU A 240 25.90 -6.26 15.80
C GLU A 240 26.23 -7.73 16.07
N ASN A 241 26.81 -8.06 17.22
CA ASN A 241 27.08 -9.45 17.61
C ASN A 241 25.78 -10.26 17.72
N LEU A 242 24.75 -9.68 18.35
CA LEU A 242 23.43 -10.31 18.43
C LEU A 242 22.79 -10.46 17.05
N ARG A 243 22.93 -9.46 16.16
CA ARG A 243 22.45 -9.52 14.77
C ARG A 243 23.06 -10.72 14.04
N GLN A 244 24.38 -10.90 14.14
CA GLN A 244 25.08 -12.00 13.49
C GLN A 244 24.67 -13.36 14.07
N ALA A 245 24.49 -13.46 15.39
CA ALA A 245 23.98 -14.67 16.02
C ALA A 245 22.57 -15.00 15.53
N CYS A 246 21.65 -14.02 15.52
CA CYS A 246 20.29 -14.22 15.01
C CYS A 246 20.28 -14.64 13.53
N LEU A 247 21.15 -14.08 12.68
CA LEU A 247 21.23 -14.48 11.28
C LEU A 247 21.72 -15.92 11.10
N ARG A 248 22.69 -16.37 11.91
CA ARG A 248 23.13 -17.78 11.90
C ARG A 248 22.01 -18.71 12.35
N ASP A 249 21.34 -18.40 13.45
CA ASP A 249 20.22 -19.19 13.96
C ASP A 249 19.06 -19.27 12.94
N ALA A 250 18.76 -18.14 12.30
CA ALA A 250 17.73 -18.07 11.26
C ALA A 250 18.10 -18.86 10.00
N ALA A 251 19.39 -18.92 9.65
CA ALA A 251 19.88 -19.77 8.57
C ALA A 251 19.71 -21.27 8.88
N CYS A 252 19.70 -21.65 10.17
CA CYS A 252 19.35 -22.99 10.64
C CYS A 252 17.83 -23.22 10.79
N GLY A 253 16.99 -22.25 10.42
CA GLY A 253 15.53 -22.37 10.44
C GLY A 253 14.83 -21.79 11.68
N THR A 254 15.55 -21.13 12.59
CA THR A 254 14.93 -20.49 13.77
C THR A 254 13.97 -19.37 13.36
N VAL A 255 12.76 -19.36 13.93
CA VAL A 255 11.78 -18.27 13.77
C VAL A 255 11.97 -17.23 14.88
N PHE A 256 12.13 -15.97 14.51
CA PHE A 256 12.26 -14.88 15.48
C PHE A 256 10.95 -14.15 15.72
N ILE A 257 10.60 -13.97 16.99
CA ILE A 257 9.40 -13.25 17.46
C ILE A 257 9.82 -11.94 18.09
N SER A 258 9.32 -10.80 17.61
CA SER A 258 9.65 -9.50 18.21
C SER A 258 8.60 -8.43 17.93
N PRO A 259 8.35 -7.53 18.89
CA PRO A 259 7.58 -6.32 18.61
C PRO A 259 8.38 -5.22 17.89
N ALA A 260 9.70 -5.41 17.72
CA ALA A 260 10.59 -4.47 17.04
C ALA A 260 10.45 -3.03 17.56
N ILE A 261 10.49 -2.86 18.88
CA ILE A 261 10.27 -1.58 19.57
C ILE A 261 11.58 -0.79 19.61
N SER A 262 12.64 -1.42 20.10
CA SER A 262 13.94 -0.77 20.30
C SER A 262 14.70 -0.58 18.98
N PRO A 263 15.63 0.39 18.88
CA PRO A 263 16.49 0.53 17.70
C PRO A 263 17.26 -0.75 17.37
N GLY A 264 17.75 -1.47 18.39
CA GLY A 264 18.44 -2.75 18.22
C GLY A 264 17.55 -3.82 17.60
N GLU A 265 16.34 -4.03 18.15
CA GLU A 265 15.38 -4.99 17.58
C GLU A 265 14.99 -4.61 16.16
N LYS A 266 14.74 -3.32 15.87
CA LYS A 266 14.41 -2.86 14.53
C LYS A 266 15.52 -3.16 13.53
N THR A 267 16.78 -2.97 13.93
CA THR A 267 17.95 -3.28 13.09
C THR A 267 18.05 -4.78 12.80
N ILE A 268 17.91 -5.62 13.83
CA ILE A 268 18.03 -7.08 13.67
C ILE A 268 16.83 -7.65 12.90
N MET A 269 15.60 -7.26 13.24
CA MET A 269 14.39 -7.68 12.50
C MET A 269 14.43 -7.22 11.04
N ARG A 270 14.98 -6.03 10.75
CA ARG A 270 15.20 -5.59 9.36
C ARG A 270 16.21 -6.50 8.64
N ALA A 271 17.30 -6.89 9.30
CA ALA A 271 18.28 -7.80 8.71
C ALA A 271 17.67 -9.18 8.42
N LEU A 272 16.90 -9.74 9.37
CA LEU A 272 16.18 -11.00 9.20
C LEU A 272 15.19 -10.92 8.01
N VAL A 273 14.41 -9.84 7.96
CA VAL A 273 13.44 -9.62 6.88
C VAL A 273 14.12 -9.50 5.51
N ASN A 274 15.20 -8.71 5.44
CA ASN A 274 15.95 -8.53 4.20
C ASN A 274 16.63 -9.83 3.74
N GLY A 275 17.09 -10.66 4.68
CA GLY A 275 17.63 -11.99 4.42
C GLY A 275 16.60 -13.04 4.01
N GLY A 276 15.30 -12.73 4.07
CA GLY A 276 14.26 -13.67 3.68
C GLY A 276 13.93 -14.74 4.73
N PHE A 277 14.31 -14.52 6.00
CA PHE A 277 14.13 -15.48 7.10
C PHE A 277 12.73 -15.40 7.73
N PRO A 278 12.24 -16.50 8.34
CA PRO A 278 10.94 -16.53 8.97
C PRO A 278 10.89 -15.65 10.24
N VAL A 279 9.88 -14.79 10.32
CA VAL A 279 9.70 -13.86 11.46
C VAL A 279 8.24 -13.68 11.86
N VAL A 280 8.02 -13.47 13.14
CA VAL A 280 6.74 -13.07 13.75
C VAL A 280 6.86 -11.64 14.29
N PHE A 281 6.05 -10.71 13.76
CA PHE A 281 5.94 -9.36 14.31
C PHE A 281 4.77 -9.27 15.28
N LEU A 282 5.02 -8.69 16.45
CA LEU A 282 3.98 -8.25 17.36
C LEU A 282 3.73 -6.75 17.17
N GLN A 283 2.52 -6.37 16.78
CA GLN A 283 2.15 -4.98 16.54
C GLN A 283 1.19 -4.48 17.59
N GLU A 284 1.44 -3.26 18.05
CA GLU A 284 0.56 -2.61 19.01
C GLU A 284 -0.80 -2.29 18.38
N ASN A 285 -0.84 -1.40 17.39
CA ASN A 285 -2.10 -1.12 16.72
C ASN A 285 -2.67 -2.35 16.00
N GLY A 286 -3.97 -2.62 16.21
CA GLY A 286 -4.71 -3.70 15.57
C GLY A 286 -4.67 -3.66 14.04
N LEU A 287 -4.95 -4.81 13.45
CA LEU A 287 -5.05 -4.97 12.00
C LEU A 287 -6.42 -4.51 11.50
N THR A 288 -6.48 -3.68 10.46
CA THR A 288 -7.73 -3.43 9.70
C THR A 288 -8.03 -4.60 8.76
N GLU A 289 -9.28 -4.74 8.30
CA GLU A 289 -9.61 -5.74 7.26
C GLU A 289 -8.78 -5.57 5.97
N LEU A 290 -8.33 -4.35 5.71
CA LEU A 290 -7.51 -4.00 4.54
C LEU A 290 -6.00 -3.99 4.85
N ALA A 291 -5.58 -4.39 6.05
CA ALA A 291 -4.18 -4.40 6.45
C ALA A 291 -3.38 -5.30 5.50
N LYS A 292 -2.32 -4.74 4.92
CA LYS A 292 -1.45 -5.44 3.96
C LYS A 292 0.00 -5.12 4.28
N SER A 293 0.82 -6.16 4.34
CA SER A 293 2.27 -6.00 4.36
C SER A 293 2.74 -5.45 3.01
N GLY A 294 3.66 -4.48 3.04
CA GLY A 294 4.30 -3.90 1.86
C GLY A 294 5.78 -4.26 1.79
N GLY A 295 6.37 -4.14 0.59
CA GLY A 295 7.81 -4.38 0.36
C GLY A 295 8.24 -5.79 0.76
N LYS A 296 9.40 -5.92 1.43
CA LYS A 296 9.99 -7.22 1.80
C LYS A 296 9.09 -8.07 2.73
N ARG A 297 8.25 -7.43 3.54
CA ARG A 297 7.25 -8.15 4.35
C ARG A 297 6.16 -8.80 3.47
N PHE A 298 5.79 -8.19 2.35
CA PHE A 298 4.88 -8.84 1.40
C PHE A 298 5.50 -10.12 0.84
N GLU A 299 6.76 -10.05 0.41
CA GLU A 299 7.50 -11.20 -0.12
C GLU A 299 7.64 -12.32 0.90
N LEU A 300 7.96 -12.01 2.16
CA LEU A 300 7.98 -13.01 3.23
C LEU A 300 6.60 -13.62 3.48
N CYS A 301 5.55 -12.80 3.49
CA CYS A 301 4.18 -13.27 3.68
C CYS A 301 3.78 -14.24 2.55
N ALA A 302 4.13 -13.91 1.31
CA ALA A 302 3.92 -14.75 0.16
C ALA A 302 4.69 -16.08 0.25
N ALA A 303 5.93 -16.02 0.74
CA ALA A 303 6.76 -17.20 0.95
C ALA A 303 6.38 -18.02 2.20
N GLY A 304 5.30 -17.66 2.92
CA GLY A 304 4.89 -18.32 4.16
C GLY A 304 5.85 -18.08 5.35
N ARG A 305 6.70 -17.05 5.28
CA ARG A 305 7.76 -16.73 6.25
C ARG A 305 7.46 -15.47 7.09
N LEU A 306 6.23 -14.96 7.03
CA LEU A 306 5.80 -13.86 7.87
C LEU A 306 4.54 -14.23 8.62
N LEU A 307 4.51 -13.90 9.91
CA LEU A 307 3.29 -13.75 10.69
C LEU A 307 3.31 -12.37 11.34
N ILE A 308 2.20 -11.64 11.27
CA ILE A 308 1.99 -10.43 12.07
C ILE A 308 0.84 -10.73 13.01
N LEU A 309 1.05 -10.50 14.30
CA LEU A 309 0.08 -10.63 15.38
C LEU A 309 -0.16 -9.26 16.00
N SER A 310 -1.40 -8.95 16.31
CA SER A 310 -1.75 -7.80 17.16
C SER A 310 -2.75 -8.22 18.22
N PRO A 311 -2.45 -7.98 19.51
CA PRO A 311 -3.32 -8.36 20.62
C PRO A 311 -4.44 -7.34 20.87
N TRP A 312 -4.39 -6.16 20.22
CA TRP A 312 -5.33 -5.07 20.46
C TRP A 312 -6.14 -4.71 19.21
N GLU A 313 -7.23 -3.96 19.41
CA GLU A 313 -8.07 -3.47 18.32
C GLU A 313 -7.40 -2.35 17.52
N HIS A 314 -7.86 -2.18 16.28
CA HIS A 314 -7.33 -1.14 15.41
C HIS A 314 -7.87 0.24 15.80
N HIS A 315 -6.98 1.23 15.91
CA HIS A 315 -7.36 2.63 16.03
C HIS A 315 -6.68 3.50 14.96
N ASN A 316 -7.39 4.55 14.52
CA ASN A 316 -6.91 5.49 13.50
C ASN A 316 -6.02 6.60 14.07
N GLU A 317 -6.01 6.78 15.39
CA GLU A 317 -5.25 7.85 16.04
C GLU A 317 -3.74 7.53 16.08
N ARG A 318 -2.91 8.53 15.81
CA ARG A 318 -1.47 8.42 16.10
C ARG A 318 -1.27 8.57 17.60
N GLN A 319 -1.26 7.46 18.30
CA GLN A 319 -0.93 7.39 19.71
C GLN A 319 0.53 6.98 19.88
N THR A 320 1.23 7.60 20.84
CA THR A 320 2.55 7.16 21.23
C THR A 320 2.40 5.93 22.11
N ILE A 321 2.96 4.79 21.68
CA ILE A 321 2.93 3.55 22.45
C ILE A 321 3.48 3.80 23.86
N LYS A 322 2.70 3.41 24.89
CA LYS A 322 3.09 3.58 26.29
C LYS A 322 4.18 2.57 26.65
N ARG A 323 4.97 2.89 27.69
CA ARG A 323 5.99 1.98 28.23
C ARG A 323 5.38 0.65 28.69
N SER A 324 4.20 0.68 29.30
CA SER A 324 3.47 -0.52 29.73
C SER A 324 3.14 -1.44 28.55
N GLN A 325 2.55 -0.91 27.48
CA GLN A 325 2.27 -1.65 26.25
C GLN A 325 3.54 -2.23 25.62
N CYS A 326 4.65 -1.46 25.65
CA CYS A 326 5.95 -1.99 25.20
C CYS A 326 6.42 -3.19 26.01
N LEU A 327 6.22 -3.19 27.32
CA LEU A 327 6.61 -4.30 28.20
C LEU A 327 5.72 -5.52 27.95
N GLU A 328 4.41 -5.30 27.86
CA GLU A 328 3.42 -6.34 27.57
C GLU A 328 3.72 -7.04 26.24
N LEU A 329 4.02 -6.28 25.17
CA LEU A 329 4.42 -6.87 23.89
C LEU A 329 5.71 -7.71 23.98
N ASN A 330 6.65 -7.33 24.84
CA ASN A 330 7.87 -8.11 25.05
C ASN A 330 7.59 -9.41 25.82
N GLU A 331 6.71 -9.36 26.82
CA GLU A 331 6.27 -10.55 27.56
C GLU A 331 5.47 -11.50 26.66
N LEU A 332 4.60 -10.98 25.81
CA LEU A 332 3.91 -11.77 24.80
C LEU A 332 4.91 -12.42 23.84
N ALA A 333 5.94 -11.70 23.39
CA ALA A 333 6.98 -12.28 22.53
C ALA A 333 7.69 -13.47 23.19
N GLN A 334 8.01 -13.35 24.49
CA GLN A 334 8.64 -14.41 25.27
C GLN A 334 7.70 -15.60 25.46
N THR A 335 6.43 -15.34 25.81
CA THR A 335 5.40 -16.37 25.99
C THR A 335 5.20 -17.17 24.72
N LEU A 336 5.05 -16.48 23.58
CA LEU A 336 4.84 -17.11 22.28
C LEU A 336 6.06 -17.92 21.79
N ALA A 337 7.28 -17.54 22.20
CA ALA A 337 8.48 -18.29 21.88
C ALA A 337 8.62 -19.59 22.71
N ALA A 338 7.92 -19.66 23.85
CA ALA A 338 7.94 -20.80 24.76
C ALA A 338 6.77 -21.79 24.58
N LEU A 339 5.78 -21.46 23.74
CA LEU A 339 4.75 -22.38 23.25
C LEU A 339 5.37 -23.42 22.31
#